data_AF-A0A3R6P6Y9-F1
#
_entry.id   AF-A0A3R6P6Y9-F1
#
_cell.length_a   1.000
_cell.length_b   1.000
_cell.length_c   1.000
_cell.angle_alpha   90.00
_cell.angle_beta   90.00
_cell.angle_gamma   90.00
#
_symmetry.space_group_name_H-M   'P 1'
#
loop_
_entity.id
_entity.type
_entity.pdbx_description
1 polymer ?
#
loop_
_entity_poly.entity_id
_entity_poly.type
_entity_poly.pdbx_seq_one_letter_code
_entity_poly.pdbx_strand_id
1 'polypeptide(L)'
;MESEHKFMLNDILRKKRKSKMRKPECLVFLTYGPIHVSPLGWIKRWKEDIICICQRLRYGYCYRDAWAIDQWFLVIIPNMLNDLRINGHGYPGSFTGTEEENVRKWNRILEHMEFLFREANEETCHRKNPYEEAYDQAREAFTRKYGMFGEKLKTEEEKEQEKDKGYYCVHTMSDVPEYKEILDQWFAAEKELAAYRDRCMKEGMKLFTRYLWDLWD
;
A
#
# COMPACT_ATOMS: atom_id res chain seq x y z
N MET A 1 -32.98 37.70 -15.35
CA MET A 1 -32.99 36.99 -14.05
C MET A 1 -33.09 35.47 -14.17
N GLU A 2 -33.68 34.88 -15.23
CA GLU A 2 -33.71 33.41 -15.39
C GLU A 2 -32.39 32.78 -15.87
N SER A 3 -31.51 33.53 -16.54
CA SER A 3 -30.25 32.99 -17.07
C SER A 3 -29.18 32.77 -16.00
N GLU A 4 -29.10 33.67 -15.01
CA GLU A 4 -28.13 33.57 -13.92
C GLU A 4 -28.46 32.43 -12.96
N HIS A 5 -29.75 32.18 -12.72
CA HIS A 5 -30.19 31.05 -11.88
C HIS A 5 -29.90 29.69 -12.55
N LYS A 6 -30.03 29.60 -13.89
CA LYS A 6 -29.61 28.42 -14.67
C LYS A 6 -28.10 28.22 -14.67
N PHE A 7 -27.32 29.30 -14.69
CA PHE A 7 -25.85 29.23 -14.63
C PHE A 7 -25.37 28.73 -13.27
N MET A 8 -25.94 29.27 -12.18
CA MET A 8 -25.63 28.87 -10.81
C MET A 8 -26.03 27.41 -10.51
N LEU A 9 -27.19 26.96 -10.99
CA LEU A 9 -27.61 25.54 -10.87
C LEU A 9 -26.68 24.60 -11.66
N ASN A 10 -26.24 25.01 -12.85
CA ASN A 10 -25.27 24.24 -13.63
C ASN A 10 -23.90 24.19 -12.95
N ASP A 11 -23.44 25.26 -12.31
CA ASP A 11 -22.17 25.26 -11.57
C ASP A 11 -22.24 24.44 -10.28
N ILE A 12 -23.38 24.43 -9.58
CA ILE A 12 -23.62 23.56 -8.42
C ILE A 12 -23.66 22.08 -8.85
N LEU A 13 -24.34 21.75 -9.95
CA LEU A 13 -24.35 20.39 -10.52
C LEU A 13 -22.98 19.98 -11.06
N ARG A 14 -22.20 20.90 -11.61
CA ARG A 14 -20.82 20.67 -12.09
C ARG A 14 -19.84 20.46 -10.95
N LYS A 15 -19.99 21.18 -9.83
CA LYS A 15 -19.24 20.94 -8.57
C LYS A 15 -19.63 19.60 -7.94
N LYS A 16 -20.92 19.23 -7.90
CA LYS A 16 -21.37 17.89 -7.44
C LYS A 16 -20.90 16.75 -8.33
N ARG A 17 -20.76 16.96 -9.64
CA ARG A 17 -20.16 15.95 -10.56
C ARG A 17 -18.65 15.82 -10.40
N LYS A 18 -17.95 16.90 -10.04
CA LYS A 18 -16.50 16.88 -9.74
C LYS A 18 -16.16 16.42 -8.32
N SER A 19 -17.12 16.39 -7.39
CA SER A 19 -16.97 15.82 -6.04
C SER A 19 -17.24 14.32 -5.96
N LYS A 20 -17.42 13.63 -7.09
CA LYS A 20 -16.93 12.25 -7.16
C LYS A 20 -15.40 12.34 -7.15
N MET A 21 -14.84 12.55 -5.95
CA MET A 21 -13.58 11.89 -5.63
C MET A 21 -13.76 10.48 -6.20
N ARG A 22 -12.95 10.11 -7.19
CA ARG A 22 -12.71 8.70 -7.43
C ARG A 22 -12.46 8.17 -6.03
N LYS A 23 -13.38 7.32 -5.53
CA LYS A 23 -13.10 6.55 -4.32
C LYS A 23 -11.67 6.07 -4.53
N PRO A 24 -10.71 6.34 -3.60
CA PRO A 24 -9.39 5.75 -3.74
C PRO A 24 -9.67 4.30 -4.06
N GLU A 25 -9.22 3.86 -5.23
CA GLU A 25 -9.53 2.54 -5.74
C GLU A 25 -9.28 1.62 -4.56
N CYS A 26 -10.35 0.98 -4.08
CA CYS A 26 -10.24 0.15 -2.92
C CYS A 26 -9.36 -1.00 -3.42
N LEU A 27 -8.05 -0.90 -3.17
CA LEU A 27 -6.99 -1.82 -3.57
C LEU A 27 -7.14 -3.16 -2.83
N VAL A 28 -8.37 -3.52 -2.43
CA VAL A 28 -8.71 -4.87 -1.98
C VAL A 28 -8.49 -5.88 -3.11
N PHE A 29 -8.35 -5.43 -4.36
CA PHE A 29 -7.78 -6.27 -5.41
C PHE A 29 -6.25 -6.21 -5.31
N LEU A 30 -5.70 -7.00 -4.39
CA LEU A 30 -4.28 -7.35 -4.38
C LEU A 30 -3.90 -7.82 -5.80
N THR A 31 -3.20 -6.97 -6.56
CA THR A 31 -2.76 -7.22 -7.94
C THR A 31 -1.56 -8.16 -8.01
N TYR A 32 -1.58 -9.26 -7.24
CA TYR A 32 -0.52 -10.27 -7.33
C TYR A 32 -0.76 -11.21 -8.49
N GLY A 33 -0.43 -10.78 -9.73
CA GLY A 33 -0.07 -11.73 -10.79
C GLY A 33 0.03 -11.14 -12.20
N PRO A 34 0.79 -11.79 -13.10
CA PRO A 34 1.24 -11.23 -14.37
C PRO A 34 0.09 -10.85 -15.31
N ILE A 35 0.31 -9.78 -16.06
CA ILE A 35 -0.60 -9.18 -17.05
C ILE A 35 -0.87 -10.14 -18.24
N HIS A 36 -0.12 -11.24 -18.36
CA HIS A 36 -0.27 -12.25 -19.41
C HIS A 36 -0.72 -13.60 -18.83
N VAL A 37 -2.02 -13.78 -18.66
CA VAL A 37 -2.65 -15.09 -18.43
C VAL A 37 -3.41 -15.53 -19.67
N SER A 38 -3.34 -16.82 -20.01
CA SER A 38 -4.18 -17.39 -21.07
C SER A 38 -5.67 -17.16 -20.76
N PRO A 39 -6.56 -17.14 -21.76
CA PRO A 39 -7.99 -16.91 -21.55
C PRO A 39 -8.62 -17.83 -20.49
N LEU A 40 -8.15 -19.08 -20.40
CA LEU A 40 -8.58 -20.04 -19.38
C LEU A 40 -8.06 -19.68 -17.98
N GLY A 41 -6.83 -19.19 -17.86
CA GLY A 41 -6.28 -18.67 -16.61
C GLY A 41 -7.04 -17.45 -16.11
N TRP A 42 -7.50 -16.58 -17.01
CA TRP A 42 -8.32 -15.43 -16.69
C TRP A 42 -9.69 -15.83 -16.11
N ILE A 43 -10.38 -16.80 -16.73
CA ILE A 43 -11.67 -17.30 -16.24
C ILE A 43 -11.54 -17.94 -14.84
N LYS A 44 -10.48 -18.74 -14.63
CA LYS A 44 -10.21 -19.35 -13.33
C LYS A 44 -9.98 -18.28 -12.25
N ARG A 45 -9.16 -17.27 -12.55
CA ARG A 45 -8.88 -16.15 -11.65
C ARG A 45 -10.13 -15.37 -11.29
N TRP A 46 -10.98 -15.08 -12.27
CA TRP A 46 -12.24 -14.37 -12.03
C TRP A 46 -13.18 -15.12 -11.07
N LYS A 47 -13.26 -16.46 -11.20
CA LYS A 47 -14.02 -17.28 -10.23
C LYS A 47 -13.44 -17.18 -8.82
N GLU A 48 -12.12 -17.22 -8.70
CA GLU A 48 -11.43 -17.06 -7.41
C GLU A 48 -11.66 -15.66 -6.81
N ASP A 49 -11.65 -14.61 -7.64
CA ASP A 49 -11.93 -13.24 -7.21
C ASP A 49 -13.36 -13.09 -6.67
N ILE A 50 -14.36 -13.71 -7.32
CA ILE A 50 -15.74 -13.74 -6.83
C ILE A 50 -15.82 -14.41 -5.46
N ILE A 51 -15.14 -15.55 -5.28
CA ILE A 51 -15.10 -16.24 -3.98
C ILE A 51 -14.53 -15.31 -2.91
N CYS A 52 -13.44 -14.60 -3.22
CA CYS A 52 -12.82 -13.65 -2.30
C CYS A 52 -13.75 -12.47 -1.96
N ILE A 53 -14.48 -11.93 -2.94
CA ILE A 53 -15.48 -10.88 -2.73
C ILE A 53 -16.58 -11.38 -1.79
N CYS A 54 -17.14 -12.56 -2.05
CA CYS A 54 -18.16 -13.16 -1.20
C CYS A 54 -17.67 -13.38 0.24
N GLN A 55 -16.41 -13.82 0.41
CA GLN A 55 -15.80 -13.98 1.72
C GLN A 55 -15.64 -12.64 2.45
N ARG A 56 -15.15 -11.59 1.77
CA ARG A 56 -15.02 -10.25 2.37
C ARG A 56 -16.37 -9.65 2.77
N LEU A 57 -17.41 -9.86 1.95
CA LEU A 57 -18.77 -9.42 2.29
C LEU A 57 -19.32 -10.16 3.52
N ARG A 58 -18.99 -11.44 3.69
CA ARG A 58 -19.51 -12.27 4.78
C ARG A 58 -18.72 -12.17 6.07
N TYR A 59 -17.39 -12.05 5.97
CA TYR A 59 -16.47 -12.19 7.10
C TYR A 59 -15.58 -10.96 7.32
N GLY A 60 -15.58 -9.98 6.40
CA GLY A 60 -14.66 -8.84 6.43
C GLY A 60 -13.29 -9.11 5.81
N TYR A 61 -12.94 -10.37 5.55
CA TYR A 61 -11.68 -10.79 4.92
C TYR A 61 -11.87 -12.06 4.07
N CYS A 62 -10.90 -12.36 3.19
CA CYS A 62 -10.84 -13.60 2.42
C CYS A 62 -9.54 -14.38 2.68
N TYR A 63 -9.46 -15.62 2.19
CA TYR A 63 -8.26 -16.45 2.37
C TYR A 63 -6.99 -15.80 1.78
N ARG A 64 -7.12 -14.95 0.75
CA ARG A 64 -5.99 -14.21 0.17
C ARG A 64 -5.49 -13.10 1.08
N ASP A 65 -6.39 -12.44 1.81
CA ASP A 65 -6.01 -11.43 2.80
C ASP A 65 -5.22 -12.06 3.95
N ALA A 66 -5.50 -13.34 4.27
CA ALA A 66 -4.75 -14.09 5.27
C ALA A 66 -3.28 -14.32 4.90
N TRP A 67 -2.90 -14.22 3.63
CA TRP A 67 -1.49 -14.28 3.21
C TRP A 67 -0.71 -13.01 3.56
N ALA A 68 -1.38 -11.89 3.73
CA ALA A 68 -0.80 -10.57 4.03
C ALA A 68 -1.72 -9.78 4.98
N ILE A 69 -1.89 -10.32 6.19
CA ILE A 69 -2.79 -9.75 7.21
C ILE A 69 -2.37 -8.33 7.60
N ASP A 70 -1.06 -8.09 7.63
CA ASP A 70 -0.45 -6.79 7.85
C ASP A 70 -0.92 -5.75 6.82
N GLN A 71 -0.91 -6.10 5.53
CA GLN A 71 -1.39 -5.23 4.45
C GLN A 71 -2.89 -5.01 4.54
N TRP A 72 -3.67 -6.08 4.78
CA TRP A 72 -5.12 -5.96 4.99
C TRP A 72 -5.43 -5.00 6.14
N PHE A 73 -4.73 -5.12 7.27
CA PHE A 73 -4.90 -4.26 8.43
C PHE A 73 -4.63 -2.79 8.08
N LEU A 74 -3.49 -2.51 7.42
CA LEU A 74 -3.09 -1.16 7.04
C LEU A 74 -3.92 -0.55 5.91
N VAL A 75 -4.73 -1.35 5.20
CA VAL A 75 -5.72 -0.86 4.23
C VAL A 75 -7.07 -0.61 4.89
N ILE A 76 -7.53 -1.52 5.74
CA ILE A 76 -8.89 -1.49 6.28
C ILE A 76 -9.00 -0.55 7.49
N ILE A 77 -8.10 -0.66 8.47
CA ILE A 77 -8.20 0.09 9.73
C ILE A 77 -8.17 1.61 9.53
N PRO A 78 -7.24 2.21 8.75
CA PRO A 78 -7.27 3.66 8.56
C PRO A 78 -8.56 4.14 7.87
N ASN A 79 -9.17 3.34 6.99
CA ASN A 79 -10.45 3.69 6.38
C ASN A 79 -11.59 3.65 7.41
N MET A 80 -11.62 2.63 8.28
CA MET A 80 -12.58 2.57 9.39
C MET A 80 -12.42 3.75 10.36
N LEU A 81 -11.18 4.12 10.69
CA LEU A 81 -10.89 5.29 11.56
C LEU A 81 -11.37 6.60 10.93
N ASN A 82 -11.15 6.77 9.61
CA ASN A 82 -11.67 7.92 8.89
C ASN A 82 -13.21 7.96 8.89
N ASP A 83 -13.85 6.82 8.65
CA ASP A 83 -15.31 6.71 8.65
C ASP A 83 -15.89 6.98 10.04
N LEU A 84 -15.25 6.49 11.10
CA LEU A 84 -15.60 6.79 12.50
C LEU A 84 -15.43 8.29 12.80
N ARG A 85 -14.37 8.92 12.30
CA ARG A 85 -14.14 10.36 12.47
C ARG A 85 -15.19 11.22 11.78
N ILE A 86 -15.71 10.77 10.63
CA ILE A 86 -16.70 11.51 9.84
C ILE A 86 -18.12 11.32 10.37
N ASN A 87 -18.46 10.09 10.78
CA ASN A 87 -19.83 9.72 11.14
C ASN A 87 -20.05 9.59 12.65
N GLY A 88 -18.99 9.41 13.43
CA GLY A 88 -19.05 9.12 14.86
C GLY A 88 -19.71 10.24 15.68
N HIS A 89 -20.56 9.84 16.61
CA HIS A 89 -21.30 10.71 17.51
C HIS A 89 -20.71 10.78 18.93
N GLY A 90 -19.61 10.05 19.19
CA GLY A 90 -19.01 9.91 20.51
C GLY A 90 -17.54 10.29 20.61
N TYR A 91 -17.06 10.33 21.85
CA TYR A 91 -15.64 10.40 22.20
C TYR A 91 -15.39 9.60 23.49
N PRO A 92 -14.14 9.23 23.80
CA PRO A 92 -13.81 8.48 25.00
C PRO A 92 -14.35 9.15 26.27
N GLY A 93 -15.11 8.42 27.09
CA GLY A 93 -15.71 8.94 28.33
C GLY A 93 -14.68 9.36 29.41
N SER A 94 -13.41 9.01 29.22
CA SER A 94 -12.29 9.46 30.04
C SER A 94 -11.89 10.93 29.82
N PHE A 95 -12.45 11.60 28.80
CA PHE A 95 -12.10 12.97 28.49
C PHE A 95 -12.76 13.95 29.47
N THR A 96 -11.96 14.86 30.01
CA THR A 96 -12.40 15.97 30.87
C THR A 96 -12.31 17.26 30.08
N GLY A 97 -13.44 17.93 29.85
CA GLY A 97 -13.49 19.14 29.04
C GLY A 97 -14.92 19.44 28.61
N THR A 98 -15.10 20.54 27.88
CA THR A 98 -16.38 20.81 27.22
C THR A 98 -16.61 19.84 26.07
N GLU A 99 -17.87 19.66 25.69
CA GLU A 99 -18.27 18.80 24.55
C GLU A 99 -17.47 19.12 23.29
N GLU A 100 -17.39 20.39 22.91
CA GLU A 100 -16.68 20.82 21.70
C GLU A 100 -15.17 20.52 21.74
N GLU A 101 -14.54 20.71 22.90
CA GLU A 101 -13.11 20.43 23.08
C GLU A 101 -12.84 18.94 22.99
N ASN A 102 -13.69 18.11 23.59
CA ASN A 102 -13.58 16.66 23.57
C ASN A 102 -13.75 16.10 22.16
N VAL A 103 -14.75 16.57 21.41
CA VAL A 103 -14.96 16.21 20.00
C VAL A 103 -13.74 16.60 19.15
N ARG A 104 -13.23 17.84 19.28
CA ARG A 104 -12.05 18.28 18.53
C ARG A 104 -10.80 17.45 18.89
N LYS A 105 -10.63 17.15 20.17
CA LYS A 105 -9.51 16.33 20.67
C LYS A 105 -9.59 14.91 20.10
N TRP A 106 -10.78 14.30 20.10
CA TRP A 106 -10.97 12.96 19.56
C TRP A 106 -10.72 12.90 18.06
N ASN A 107 -11.24 13.87 17.30
CA ASN A 107 -11.00 13.98 15.87
C ASN A 107 -9.51 14.05 15.52
N ARG A 108 -8.71 14.81 16.29
CA ARG A 108 -7.26 14.89 16.10
C ARG A 108 -6.56 13.55 16.39
N ILE A 109 -7.02 12.80 17.39
CA ILE A 109 -6.45 11.50 17.73
C ILE A 109 -6.75 10.48 16.62
N LEU A 110 -8.01 10.43 16.14
CA LEU A 110 -8.41 9.56 15.04
C LEU A 110 -7.64 9.89 13.75
N GLU A 111 -7.55 11.18 13.39
CA GLU A 111 -6.79 11.64 12.23
C GLU A 111 -5.30 11.29 12.34
N HIS A 112 -4.70 11.45 13.53
CA HIS A 112 -3.31 11.09 13.74
C HIS A 112 -3.07 9.58 13.67
N MET A 113 -3.97 8.77 14.24
CA MET A 113 -3.91 7.31 14.16
C MET A 113 -4.06 6.82 12.71
N GLU A 114 -5.02 7.39 11.96
CA GLU A 114 -5.19 7.15 10.53
C GLU A 114 -3.90 7.48 9.77
N PHE A 115 -3.34 8.67 10.00
CA PHE A 115 -2.10 9.10 9.35
C PHE A 115 -0.95 8.13 9.60
N LEU A 116 -0.74 7.69 10.85
CA LEU A 116 0.33 6.76 11.21
C LEU A 116 0.20 5.42 10.49
N PHE A 117 -1.01 4.85 10.41
CA PHE A 117 -1.21 3.60 9.68
C PHE A 117 -1.07 3.75 8.16
N ARG A 118 -1.49 4.88 7.59
CA ARG A 118 -1.20 5.17 6.16
C ARG A 118 0.30 5.30 5.92
N GLU A 119 1.03 5.98 6.79
CA GLU A 119 2.48 6.13 6.65
C GLU A 119 3.26 4.82 6.87
N ALA A 120 2.72 3.89 7.64
CA ALA A 120 3.31 2.56 7.82
C ALA A 120 3.17 1.66 6.59
N ASN A 121 2.18 1.91 5.73
CA ASN A 121 1.95 1.13 4.52
C ASN A 121 2.86 1.61 3.38
N GLU A 122 3.61 0.71 2.78
CA GLU A 122 4.53 1.02 1.68
C GLU A 122 3.87 1.72 0.48
N GLU A 123 2.64 1.30 0.13
CA GLU A 123 1.91 1.85 -1.01
C GLU A 123 1.48 3.30 -0.75
N THR A 124 0.89 3.56 0.43
CA THR A 124 0.30 4.87 0.77
C THR A 124 1.26 5.82 1.50
N CYS A 125 2.42 5.35 1.94
CA CYS A 125 3.46 6.16 2.55
C CYS A 125 3.91 7.29 1.60
N HIS A 126 3.90 8.52 2.10
CA HIS A 126 4.32 9.69 1.32
C HIS A 126 5.84 9.73 1.11
N ARG A 127 6.62 9.11 2.01
CA ARG A 127 8.08 9.03 1.86
C ARG A 127 8.44 7.90 0.88
N LYS A 128 9.13 8.27 -0.20
CA LYS A 128 9.65 7.36 -1.21
C LYS A 128 11.17 7.44 -1.26
N ASN A 129 11.79 6.40 -1.80
CA ASN A 129 13.24 6.33 -1.94
C ASN A 129 13.70 7.35 -3.00
N PRO A 130 14.60 8.28 -2.68
CA PRO A 130 15.09 9.25 -3.66
C PRO A 130 15.89 8.59 -4.79
N TYR A 131 16.39 7.36 -4.58
CA TYR A 131 17.17 6.61 -5.55
C TYR A 131 16.34 5.60 -6.36
N GLU A 132 15.02 5.52 -6.17
CA GLU A 132 14.17 4.52 -6.83
C GLU A 132 14.32 4.53 -8.35
N GLU A 133 14.17 5.70 -8.97
CA GLU A 133 14.26 5.85 -10.42
C GLU A 133 15.65 5.49 -10.96
N ALA A 134 16.71 5.86 -10.24
CA ALA A 134 18.08 5.57 -10.62
C ALA A 134 18.39 4.07 -10.46
N TYR A 135 17.87 3.43 -9.42
CA TYR A 135 17.95 1.99 -9.21
C TYR A 135 17.21 1.23 -10.32
N ASP A 136 16.00 1.65 -10.68
CA ASP A 136 15.23 1.03 -11.75
C ASP A 136 15.92 1.16 -13.10
N GLN A 137 16.47 2.33 -13.43
CA GLN A 137 17.28 2.53 -14.64
C GLN A 137 18.53 1.63 -14.64
N ALA A 138 19.21 1.51 -13.50
CA ALA A 138 20.35 0.63 -13.35
C ALA A 138 19.97 -0.85 -13.53
N ARG A 139 18.79 -1.25 -13.02
CA ARG A 139 18.23 -2.60 -13.18
C ARG A 139 17.83 -2.91 -14.61
N GLU A 140 17.25 -1.95 -15.33
CA GLU A 140 16.97 -2.08 -16.76
C GLU A 140 18.26 -2.19 -17.57
N ALA A 141 19.27 -1.37 -17.26
CA ALA A 141 20.57 -1.42 -17.91
C ALA A 141 21.27 -2.77 -17.68
N PHE A 142 21.25 -3.27 -16.44
CA PHE A 142 21.76 -4.60 -16.10
C PHE A 142 21.03 -5.68 -16.88
N THR A 143 19.70 -5.66 -16.89
CA THR A 143 18.87 -6.65 -17.60
C THR A 143 19.17 -6.64 -19.10
N ARG A 144 19.40 -5.46 -19.70
CA ARG A 144 19.76 -5.35 -21.12
C ARG A 144 21.17 -5.88 -21.40
N LYS A 145 22.14 -5.54 -20.53
CA LYS A 145 23.55 -5.90 -20.70
C LYS A 145 23.80 -7.37 -20.42
N TYR A 146 23.32 -7.87 -19.28
CA TYR A 146 23.65 -9.19 -18.73
C TYR A 146 22.50 -10.20 -18.78
N GLY A 147 21.27 -9.76 -19.03
CA GLY A 147 20.06 -10.58 -18.94
C GLY A 147 19.39 -10.47 -17.57
N MET A 148 18.17 -10.98 -17.45
CA MET A 148 17.33 -10.80 -16.24
C MET A 148 17.97 -11.38 -14.98
N PHE A 149 18.73 -12.48 -15.13
CA PHE A 149 19.42 -13.16 -14.05
C PHE A 149 20.93 -13.20 -14.26
N GLY A 150 21.45 -12.25 -15.03
CA GLY A 150 22.87 -12.15 -15.35
C GLY A 150 23.38 -13.36 -16.14
N GLU A 151 22.56 -13.92 -17.02
CA GLU A 151 22.88 -15.10 -17.85
C GLU A 151 24.20 -14.94 -18.62
N LYS A 152 24.54 -13.72 -19.02
CA LYS A 152 25.78 -13.40 -19.74
C LYS A 152 26.99 -13.20 -18.84
N LEU A 153 26.82 -13.15 -17.52
CA LEU A 153 27.92 -13.15 -16.54
C LEU A 153 28.41 -14.56 -16.21
N LYS A 154 27.62 -15.59 -16.55
CA LYS A 154 27.93 -16.98 -16.22
C LYS A 154 29.18 -17.47 -16.95
N THR A 155 30.08 -18.09 -16.19
CA THR A 155 31.24 -18.77 -16.76
C THR A 155 30.85 -20.12 -17.37
N GLU A 156 31.67 -20.67 -18.26
CA GLU A 156 31.40 -21.98 -18.86
C GLU A 156 31.44 -23.11 -17.82
N GLU A 157 32.30 -22.98 -16.80
CA GLU A 157 32.38 -23.89 -15.66
C GLU A 157 31.10 -23.89 -14.83
N GLU A 158 30.50 -22.71 -14.60
CA GLU A 158 29.20 -22.61 -13.94
C GLU A 158 28.13 -23.31 -14.76
N LYS A 159 28.07 -23.06 -16.08
CA LYS A 159 27.09 -23.71 -16.98
C LYS A 159 27.23 -25.24 -17.02
N GLU A 160 28.44 -25.77 -16.95
CA GLU A 160 28.68 -27.22 -16.86
C GLU A 160 28.25 -27.79 -15.51
N GLN A 161 28.52 -27.08 -14.41
CA GLN A 161 28.05 -27.50 -13.09
C GLN A 161 26.53 -27.44 -12.96
N GLU A 162 25.85 -26.49 -13.60
CA GLU A 162 24.38 -26.43 -13.62
C GLU A 162 23.76 -27.65 -14.32
N LYS A 163 24.39 -28.11 -15.41
CA LYS A 163 23.97 -29.32 -16.14
C LYS A 163 24.14 -30.59 -15.31
N ASP A 164 25.18 -30.65 -14.50
CA ASP A 164 25.52 -31.82 -13.68
C ASP A 164 24.73 -31.87 -12.35
N LYS A 165 24.58 -30.71 -11.67
CA LYS A 165 24.02 -30.63 -10.31
C LYS A 165 22.55 -30.22 -10.24
N GLY A 166 21.99 -29.70 -11.33
CA GLY A 166 20.57 -29.31 -11.41
C GLY A 166 20.18 -28.03 -10.65
N TYR A 167 21.16 -27.25 -10.18
CA TYR A 167 20.92 -25.91 -9.60
C TYR A 167 21.22 -24.83 -10.63
N TYR A 168 20.57 -23.66 -10.51
CA TYR A 168 20.81 -22.51 -11.38
C TYR A 168 21.44 -21.38 -10.55
N CYS A 169 22.62 -20.94 -10.94
CA CYS A 169 23.29 -19.77 -10.38
C CYS A 169 22.63 -18.50 -10.95
N VAL A 170 22.36 -17.54 -10.09
CA VAL A 170 21.77 -16.24 -10.44
C VAL A 170 22.79 -15.16 -10.13
N HIS A 171 23.13 -14.35 -11.14
CA HIS A 171 23.94 -13.15 -10.95
C HIS A 171 23.03 -11.93 -10.97
N THR A 172 23.26 -11.01 -10.06
CA THR A 172 22.48 -9.79 -9.89
C THR A 172 23.36 -8.57 -10.01
N MET A 173 22.77 -7.38 -9.89
CA MET A 173 23.52 -6.12 -9.96
C MET A 173 24.62 -6.02 -8.88
N SER A 174 24.48 -6.70 -7.74
CA SER A 174 25.48 -6.66 -6.67
C SER A 174 26.81 -7.30 -7.05
N ASP A 175 26.78 -8.21 -8.03
CA ASP A 175 27.96 -8.97 -8.47
C ASP A 175 28.83 -8.18 -9.45
N VAL A 176 28.35 -7.00 -9.89
CA VAL A 176 29.05 -6.12 -10.82
C VAL A 176 29.43 -4.82 -10.10
N PRO A 177 30.73 -4.45 -10.05
CA PRO A 177 31.17 -3.25 -9.32
C PRO A 177 30.57 -1.95 -9.88
N GLU A 178 30.18 -1.93 -11.16
CA GLU A 178 29.53 -0.79 -11.83
C GLU A 178 28.24 -0.33 -11.12
N TYR A 179 27.48 -1.24 -10.50
CA TYR A 179 26.20 -0.92 -9.85
C TYR A 179 26.29 -0.82 -8.33
N LYS A 180 27.46 -1.08 -7.75
CA LYS A 180 27.60 -1.17 -6.29
C LYS A 180 27.20 0.12 -5.57
N GLU A 181 27.62 1.27 -6.09
CA GLU A 181 27.35 2.55 -5.44
C GLU A 181 25.84 2.88 -5.39
N ILE A 182 25.12 2.71 -6.51
CA ILE A 182 23.68 2.96 -6.55
C ILE A 182 22.90 1.97 -5.68
N LEU A 183 23.34 0.70 -5.64
CA LEU A 183 22.76 -0.29 -4.75
C LEU A 183 22.93 0.10 -3.28
N ASP A 184 24.14 0.43 -2.86
CA ASP A 184 24.45 0.79 -1.48
C ASP A 184 23.62 2.01 -1.04
N GLN A 185 23.49 3.03 -1.90
CA GLN A 185 22.66 4.22 -1.65
C GLN A 185 21.18 3.88 -1.55
N TRP A 186 20.66 3.09 -2.50
CA TRP A 186 19.25 2.69 -2.51
C TRP A 186 18.90 1.84 -1.29
N PHE A 187 19.73 0.85 -0.93
CA PHE A 187 19.51 0.00 0.24
C PHE A 187 19.62 0.78 1.56
N ALA A 188 20.53 1.76 1.65
CA ALA A 188 20.62 2.62 2.82
C ALA A 188 19.33 3.43 3.00
N ALA A 189 18.83 4.05 1.92
CA ALA A 189 17.58 4.79 1.94
C ALA A 189 16.37 3.89 2.25
N GLU A 190 16.28 2.69 1.68
CA GLU A 190 15.23 1.71 2.01
C GLU A 190 15.24 1.32 3.47
N LYS A 191 16.42 1.12 4.05
CA LYS A 191 16.54 0.79 5.48
C LYS A 191 16.02 1.91 6.36
N GLU A 192 16.29 3.16 6.01
CA GLU A 192 15.75 4.32 6.72
C GLU A 192 14.23 4.45 6.58
N LEU A 193 13.70 4.18 5.39
CA LEU A 193 12.26 4.16 5.12
C LEU A 193 11.55 3.04 5.89
N ALA A 194 12.12 1.83 5.89
CA ALA A 194 11.60 0.71 6.68
C ALA A 194 11.58 1.04 8.18
N ALA A 195 12.64 1.65 8.70
CA ALA A 195 12.69 2.09 10.09
C ALA A 195 11.65 3.20 10.39
N TYR A 196 11.38 4.09 9.44
CA TYR A 196 10.31 5.08 9.57
C TYR A 196 8.93 4.43 9.62
N ARG A 197 8.62 3.54 8.68
CA ARG A 197 7.35 2.81 8.62
C ARG A 197 7.09 1.99 9.89
N ASP A 198 8.12 1.31 10.41
CA ASP A 198 8.06 0.58 11.67
C ASP A 198 7.75 1.49 12.87
N ARG A 199 8.37 2.68 12.93
CA ARG A 199 8.04 3.67 13.97
C ARG A 199 6.58 4.13 13.87
N CYS A 200 6.11 4.44 12.66
CA CYS A 200 4.72 4.83 12.42
C CYS A 200 3.75 3.72 12.86
N MET A 201 4.04 2.45 12.51
CA MET A 201 3.24 1.31 12.94
C MET A 201 3.20 1.18 14.47
N LYS A 202 4.36 1.26 15.13
CA LYS A 202 4.45 1.16 16.60
C LYS A 202 3.70 2.29 17.31
N GLU A 203 3.79 3.52 16.81
CA GLU A 203 3.06 4.67 17.35
C GLU A 203 1.56 4.55 17.11
N GLY A 204 1.15 4.17 15.91
CA GLY A 204 -0.26 3.90 15.58
C GLY A 204 -0.86 2.85 16.49
N MET A 205 -0.15 1.73 16.70
CA MET A 205 -0.58 0.65 17.58
C MET A 205 -0.66 1.05 19.05
N LYS A 206 0.20 1.95 19.53
CA LYS A 206 0.08 2.49 20.90
C LYS A 206 -1.22 3.25 21.10
N LEU A 207 -1.58 4.11 20.14
CA LEU A 207 -2.85 4.86 20.19
C LEU A 207 -4.04 3.93 20.03
N PHE A 208 -3.97 3.00 19.06
CA PHE A 208 -5.01 2.01 18.80
C PHE A 208 -5.28 1.15 20.03
N THR A 209 -4.24 0.63 20.68
CA THR A 209 -4.38 -0.17 21.91
C THR A 209 -4.99 0.65 23.05
N ARG A 210 -4.59 1.92 23.19
CA ARG A 210 -5.09 2.81 24.25
C ARG A 210 -6.59 3.08 24.12
N TYR A 211 -7.07 3.27 22.90
CA TYR A 211 -8.44 3.70 22.63
C TYR A 211 -9.31 2.61 21.99
N LEU A 212 -8.84 1.36 21.94
CA LEU A 212 -9.52 0.27 21.24
C LEU A 212 -10.99 0.13 21.66
N TRP A 213 -11.26 0.26 22.95
CA TRP A 213 -12.60 0.15 23.54
C TRP A 213 -13.44 1.43 23.42
N ASP A 214 -12.86 2.51 22.90
CA ASP A 214 -13.54 3.77 22.61
C ASP A 214 -13.77 3.96 21.10
N LEU A 215 -13.36 3.01 20.26
CA LEU A 215 -13.60 3.00 18.81
C LEU A 215 -14.99 2.47 18.46
N TRP A 216 -16.02 3.11 19.01
CA TRP A 216 -17.42 2.83 18.72
C TRP A 216 -18.18 4.13 18.40
N ASP A 217 -19.31 3.97 17.73
CA ASP A 217 -20.29 5.02 17.43
C ASP A 217 -21.61 4.67 18.12
#